data_AF-A0A9P6RY02-F1
#
_entry.id   AF-A0A9P6RY02-F1
#
_cell.length_a   1.000
_cell.length_b   1.000
_cell.length_c   1.000
_cell.angle_alpha   90.00
_cell.angle_beta   90.00
_cell.angle_gamma   90.00
#
_symmetry.space_group_name_H-M   'P 1'
#
loop_
_entity.id
_entity.type
_entity.pdbx_description
1 polymer ?
#
loop_
_entity_poly.entity_id
_entity_poly.type
_entity_poly.pdbx_seq_one_letter_code
_entity_poly.pdbx_strand_id
1 'polypeptide(L)'
;MSMVPATVNAYNLQSSNSISFAAGILRMPYFHVDNPEYMNYGAMGAIAGHEIGHSFDNIGRRYDEIGGLKNWWTEATAEVFNEKAQCFVEQYGNFTIKGSDNKDYNLNGRLTLDENLADNGGLKMSFSAWQSLIKSDPDGQK
;
A
#
# COMPACT_ATOMS: atom_id res chain seq x y z
N MET A 1 13.70 -11.38 -6.62
CA MET A 1 14.65 -10.30 -6.28
C MET A 1 15.01 -10.46 -4.81
N SER A 2 16.27 -10.33 -4.41
CA SER A 2 16.66 -10.21 -2.99
C SER A 2 16.94 -8.74 -2.70
N MET A 3 16.25 -8.16 -1.72
CA MET A 3 16.49 -6.80 -1.26
C MET A 3 17.59 -6.81 -0.19
N VAL A 4 18.70 -6.11 -0.44
CA VAL A 4 19.75 -5.97 0.58
C VAL A 4 19.30 -5.02 1.71
N PRO A 5 19.79 -5.19 2.96
CA PRO A 5 19.35 -4.37 4.08
C PRO A 5 19.54 -2.86 3.91
N ALA A 6 20.54 -2.44 3.13
CA ALA A 6 20.83 -1.03 2.88
C ALA A 6 19.87 -0.34 1.89
N THR A 7 19.00 -1.10 1.22
CA THR A 7 18.02 -0.55 0.29
C THR A 7 17.00 0.31 1.03
N VAL A 8 16.62 1.44 0.42
CA VAL A 8 15.55 2.31 0.92
C VAL A 8 14.27 1.91 0.20
N ASN A 9 13.71 0.77 0.58
CA ASN A 9 12.49 0.25 -0.02
C ASN A 9 11.78 -0.77 0.88
N ALA A 10 10.56 -1.11 0.51
CA ALA A 10 9.76 -2.21 1.03
C ALA A 10 9.18 -3.02 -0.15
N TYR A 11 8.69 -4.23 0.13
CA TYR A 11 7.94 -5.00 -0.88
C TYR A 11 7.04 -6.07 -0.24
N ASN A 12 5.99 -6.42 -0.98
CA ASN A 12 5.19 -7.63 -0.82
C ASN A 12 5.67 -8.71 -1.79
N LEU A 13 5.75 -9.95 -1.34
CA LEU A 13 6.00 -11.11 -2.18
C LEU A 13 4.85 -12.10 -2.02
N GLN A 14 3.96 -12.11 -3.03
CA GLN A 14 2.71 -12.86 -3.00
C GLN A 14 2.96 -14.37 -2.88
N SER A 15 3.98 -14.89 -3.58
CA SER A 15 4.31 -16.33 -3.57
C SER A 15 4.79 -16.85 -2.21
N SER A 16 5.21 -15.98 -1.30
CA SER A 16 5.58 -16.34 0.07
C SER A 16 4.64 -15.71 1.11
N ASN A 17 3.58 -15.03 0.66
CA ASN A 17 2.66 -14.26 1.49
C ASN A 17 3.39 -13.44 2.58
N SER A 18 4.40 -12.66 2.16
CA SER A 18 5.29 -11.96 3.08
C SER A 18 5.49 -10.51 2.67
N ILE A 19 5.52 -9.61 3.65
CA ILE A 19 5.97 -8.23 3.49
C ILE A 19 7.38 -8.07 4.07
N SER A 20 8.18 -7.19 3.49
CA SER A 20 9.56 -6.97 3.92
C SER A 20 9.93 -5.50 3.87
N PHE A 21 10.54 -5.02 4.96
CA PHE A 21 11.05 -3.66 5.09
C PHE A 21 12.57 -3.73 5.23
N ALA A 22 13.32 -3.13 4.31
CA ALA A 22 14.77 -3.07 4.45
C ALA A 22 15.14 -2.11 5.59
N ALA A 23 16.24 -2.39 6.30
CA ALA A 23 16.72 -1.49 7.35
C ALA A 23 16.94 -0.06 6.85
N GLY A 24 17.31 0.12 5.58
CA GLY A 24 17.49 1.42 4.95
C GLY A 24 16.24 2.30 4.86
N ILE A 25 15.01 1.73 4.92
CA ILE A 25 13.77 2.52 4.96
C ILE A 25 13.38 2.93 6.38
N LEU A 26 13.86 2.21 7.42
CA LEU A 26 13.55 2.45 8.83
C LEU A 26 14.38 3.61 9.42
N ARG A 27 14.25 4.78 8.80
CA ARG A 27 14.96 6.01 9.16
C ARG A 27 14.09 7.22 8.89
N MET A 28 14.48 8.40 9.39
CA MET A 28 13.80 9.65 9.05
C MET A 28 13.79 9.89 7.52
N PRO A 29 12.69 10.41 6.95
CA PRO A 29 11.46 10.86 7.62
C PRO A 29 10.43 9.73 7.88
N TYR A 30 10.68 8.51 7.42
CA TYR A 30 9.70 7.42 7.46
C TYR A 30 9.44 6.91 8.87
N PHE A 31 10.51 6.65 9.63
CA PHE A 31 10.43 6.14 11.00
C PHE A 31 11.56 6.68 11.88
N HIS A 32 11.22 7.05 13.10
CA HIS A 32 12.18 7.26 14.18
C HIS A 32 11.49 7.05 15.52
N VAL A 33 12.20 6.55 16.52
CA VAL A 33 11.65 6.37 17.88
C VAL A 33 11.27 7.70 18.54
N ASP A 34 11.99 8.77 18.19
CA ASP A 34 11.71 10.13 18.70
C ASP A 34 10.73 10.93 17.82
N ASN A 35 10.22 10.33 16.73
CA ASN A 35 9.19 11.01 15.95
C ASN A 35 7.87 11.03 16.75
N PRO A 36 7.07 12.10 16.67
CA PRO A 36 5.69 12.03 17.08
C PRO A 36 4.96 10.88 16.38
N GLU A 37 4.15 10.12 17.10
CA GLU A 37 3.50 8.92 16.56
C GLU A 37 2.72 9.18 15.27
N TYR A 38 2.02 10.31 15.17
CA TYR A 38 1.31 10.67 13.94
C TYR A 38 2.22 10.73 12.70
N MET A 39 3.52 11.04 12.85
CA MET A 39 4.48 10.98 11.75
C MET A 39 4.85 9.54 11.41
N ASN A 40 5.10 8.69 12.41
CA ASN A 40 5.41 7.29 12.20
C ASN A 40 4.24 6.56 11.52
N TYR A 41 3.00 6.80 11.95
CA TYR A 41 1.82 6.27 11.29
C TYR A 41 1.59 6.91 9.91
N GLY A 42 1.77 8.22 9.78
CA GLY A 42 1.60 8.93 8.50
C GLY A 42 2.57 8.49 7.41
N ALA A 43 3.77 8.06 7.78
CA ALA A 43 4.80 7.59 6.85
C ALA A 43 4.98 6.06 6.91
N MET A 44 5.73 5.52 7.87
CA MET A 44 6.02 4.08 7.92
C MET A 44 4.76 3.23 8.11
N GLY A 45 3.77 3.68 8.88
CA GLY A 45 2.49 2.99 9.01
C GLY A 45 1.74 2.91 7.67
N ALA A 46 1.75 3.98 6.88
CA ALA A 46 1.15 3.99 5.55
C ALA A 46 1.90 3.05 4.58
N ILE A 47 3.24 3.04 4.62
CA ILE A 47 4.06 2.09 3.85
C ILE A 47 3.77 0.65 4.26
N ALA A 48 3.68 0.36 5.57
CA ALA A 48 3.36 -0.97 6.04
C ALA A 48 1.96 -1.41 5.60
N GLY A 49 0.99 -0.51 5.66
CA GLY A 49 -0.35 -0.73 5.13
C GLY A 49 -0.34 -0.94 3.60
N HIS A 50 0.48 -0.21 2.86
CA HIS A 50 0.63 -0.35 1.41
C HIS A 50 1.11 -1.75 1.05
N GLU A 51 2.16 -2.25 1.71
CA GLU A 51 2.67 -3.61 1.48
C GLU A 51 1.65 -4.70 1.86
N ILE A 52 0.82 -4.47 2.89
CA ILE A 52 -0.31 -5.36 3.19
C ILE A 52 -1.36 -5.29 2.08
N GLY A 53 -1.63 -4.09 1.55
CA GLY A 53 -2.56 -3.85 0.46
C GLY A 53 -2.22 -4.67 -0.80
N HIS A 54 -0.94 -4.86 -1.10
CA HIS A 54 -0.50 -5.70 -2.21
C HIS A 54 -0.89 -7.18 -2.11
N SER A 55 -1.19 -7.70 -0.92
CA SER A 55 -1.76 -9.05 -0.79
C SER A 55 -3.21 -9.13 -1.28
N PHE A 56 -3.89 -7.99 -1.49
CA PHE A 56 -5.31 -7.92 -1.81
C PHE A 56 -5.63 -7.05 -3.04
N ASP A 57 -4.62 -6.53 -3.74
CA ASP A 57 -4.80 -5.76 -4.97
C ASP A 57 -5.28 -6.65 -6.15
N ASN A 58 -5.34 -6.09 -7.37
CA ASN A 58 -5.84 -6.80 -8.55
C ASN A 58 -4.99 -8.03 -8.96
N ILE A 59 -3.74 -8.13 -8.50
CA ILE A 59 -2.83 -9.25 -8.71
C ILE A 59 -2.80 -10.13 -7.46
N GLY A 60 -2.53 -9.54 -6.29
CA GLY A 60 -2.35 -10.22 -5.01
C GLY A 60 -3.55 -11.05 -4.58
N ARG A 61 -4.77 -10.56 -4.84
CA ARG A 61 -6.01 -11.30 -4.55
C ARG A 61 -6.11 -12.68 -5.21
N ARG A 62 -5.26 -12.99 -6.18
CA ARG A 62 -5.23 -14.29 -6.89
C ARG A 62 -4.34 -15.31 -6.20
N TYR A 63 -3.63 -14.91 -5.14
CA TYR A 63 -2.77 -15.77 -4.33
C TYR A 63 -3.46 -16.06 -2.99
N ASP A 64 -3.47 -17.33 -2.59
CA ASP A 64 -4.03 -17.78 -1.32
C ASP A 64 -3.06 -17.59 -0.15
N GLU A 65 -3.45 -18.03 1.05
CA GLU A 65 -2.71 -17.78 2.29
C GLU A 65 -1.30 -18.39 2.34
N ILE A 66 -1.01 -19.38 1.49
CA ILE A 66 0.31 -20.00 1.36
C ILE A 66 1.07 -19.52 0.13
N GLY A 67 0.56 -18.51 -0.59
CA GLY A 67 1.16 -17.95 -1.79
C GLY A 67 0.93 -18.78 -3.05
N GLY A 68 -0.05 -19.67 -3.05
CA GLY A 68 -0.47 -20.44 -4.22
C GLY A 68 -1.41 -19.63 -5.11
N LEU A 69 -1.17 -19.62 -6.43
CA LEU A 69 -2.09 -19.01 -7.39
C LEU A 69 -3.40 -19.81 -7.44
N LYS A 70 -4.44 -19.30 -6.79
CA LYS A 70 -5.72 -19.97 -6.60
C LYS A 70 -6.83 -18.94 -6.51
N ASN A 71 -7.94 -19.16 -7.21
CA ASN A 71 -9.12 -18.36 -6.97
C ASN A 71 -9.79 -18.82 -5.66
N TRP A 72 -9.66 -18.00 -4.62
CA TRP A 72 -10.27 -18.23 -3.31
C TRP A 72 -11.45 -17.28 -3.04
N TRP A 73 -11.82 -16.44 -4.01
CA TRP A 73 -13.01 -15.59 -3.95
C TRP A 73 -14.19 -16.21 -4.67
N THR A 74 -15.39 -15.95 -4.15
CA THR A 74 -16.63 -16.16 -4.90
C THR A 74 -16.69 -15.20 -6.08
N GLU A 75 -17.47 -15.57 -7.10
CA GLU A 75 -17.69 -14.72 -8.28
C GLU A 75 -18.28 -13.36 -7.89
N ALA A 76 -19.27 -13.35 -6.99
CA ALA A 76 -19.88 -12.11 -6.49
C ALA A 76 -18.86 -11.16 -5.82
N THR A 77 -17.93 -11.68 -5.01
CA THR A 77 -16.89 -10.85 -4.40
C THR A 77 -15.94 -10.29 -5.47
N ALA A 78 -15.57 -11.11 -6.45
CA ALA A 78 -14.70 -10.67 -7.54
C ALA A 78 -15.35 -9.59 -8.42
N GLU A 79 -16.66 -9.69 -8.67
CA GLU A 79 -17.42 -8.68 -9.41
C GLU A 79 -17.41 -7.33 -8.68
N VAL A 80 -17.80 -7.32 -7.40
CA VAL A 80 -17.81 -6.09 -6.57
C VAL A 80 -16.41 -5.48 -6.44
N PHE A 81 -15.37 -6.31 -6.34
CA PHE A 81 -13.99 -5.81 -6.34
C PHE A 81 -13.65 -5.11 -7.65
N ASN A 82 -13.95 -5.74 -8.79
CA ASN A 82 -13.64 -5.17 -10.11
C ASN A 82 -14.40 -3.86 -10.34
N GLU A 83 -15.66 -3.76 -9.90
CA GLU A 83 -16.45 -2.53 -9.93
C GLU A 83 -15.77 -1.41 -9.12
N LYS A 84 -15.33 -1.70 -7.89
CA LYS A 84 -14.65 -0.72 -7.05
C LYS A 84 -13.27 -0.34 -7.60
N ALA A 85 -12.52 -1.29 -8.12
CA ALA A 85 -11.22 -1.06 -8.73
C ALA A 85 -11.32 -0.18 -9.99
N GLN A 86 -12.41 -0.30 -10.75
CA GLN A 86 -12.68 0.52 -11.92
C GLN A 86 -12.76 2.02 -11.57
N CYS A 87 -13.27 2.37 -10.39
CA CYS A 87 -13.27 3.76 -9.91
C CYS A 87 -11.85 4.33 -9.80
N PHE A 88 -10.86 3.54 -9.35
CA PHE A 88 -9.46 3.96 -9.30
C PHE A 88 -8.84 4.09 -10.70
N VAL A 89 -9.17 3.18 -11.61
CA VAL A 89 -8.74 3.27 -13.02
C VAL A 89 -9.19 4.60 -13.63
N GLU A 90 -10.46 4.96 -13.42
CA GLU A 90 -11.04 6.20 -13.94
C GLU A 90 -10.47 7.43 -13.26
N GLN A 91 -10.36 7.42 -11.92
CA GLN A 91 -9.80 8.53 -11.16
C GLN A 91 -8.37 8.85 -11.61
N TYR A 92 -7.49 7.85 -11.59
CA TYR A 92 -6.09 8.06 -11.92
C TYR A 92 -5.85 8.23 -13.43
N GLY A 93 -6.72 7.67 -14.27
CA GLY A 93 -6.73 7.91 -15.72
C GLY A 93 -7.00 9.37 -16.11
N ASN A 94 -7.66 10.13 -15.22
CA ASN A 94 -7.97 11.55 -15.42
C ASN A 94 -6.86 12.49 -14.90
N PHE A 95 -5.78 11.96 -14.32
CA PHE A 95 -4.64 12.78 -13.93
C PHE A 95 -3.71 13.04 -15.12
N THR A 96 -3.32 14.30 -15.27
CA THR A 96 -2.37 14.75 -16.29
C THR A 96 -1.08 15.20 -15.64
N ILE A 97 0.05 14.73 -16.16
CA ILE A 97 1.39 15.09 -15.72
C ILE A 97 2.16 15.77 -16.86
N LYS A 98 3.07 16.66 -16.50
CA LYS A 98 4.03 17.27 -17.42
C LYS A 98 5.20 16.32 -17.64
N GLY A 99 5.44 15.91 -18.88
CA GLY A 99 6.63 15.17 -19.26
C GLY A 99 7.88 16.06 -19.31
N SER A 100 9.06 15.44 -19.42
CA SER A 100 10.34 16.14 -19.54
C SER A 100 10.47 16.98 -20.82
N ASP A 101 9.63 16.72 -21.82
CA ASP A 101 9.50 17.49 -23.05
C ASP A 101 8.45 18.62 -22.96
N ASN A 102 7.97 18.93 -21.74
CA ASN A 102 6.93 19.92 -21.42
C ASN A 102 5.54 19.62 -22.00
N LYS A 103 5.30 18.43 -22.55
CA LYS A 103 3.97 17.99 -23.00
C LYS A 103 3.18 17.39 -21.86
N ASP A 104 1.87 17.42 -22.02
CA ASP A 104 0.92 16.86 -21.07
C ASP A 104 0.66 15.39 -21.42
N TYR A 105 0.76 14.51 -20.42
CA TYR A 105 0.53 13.07 -20.53
C TYR A 105 -0.50 12.65 -19.50
N ASN A 106 -1.47 11.83 -19.91
CA ASN A 106 -2.38 11.23 -18.95
C ASN A 106 -1.76 9.98 -18.33
N LEU A 107 -1.92 9.85 -17.02
CA LEU A 107 -1.59 8.64 -16.30
C LEU A 107 -2.44 7.49 -16.83
N ASN A 108 -1.84 6.30 -16.94
CA ASN A 108 -2.57 5.10 -17.29
C ASN A 108 -3.09 4.45 -16.01
N GLY A 109 -4.32 4.80 -15.61
CA GLY A 109 -4.92 4.31 -14.36
C GLY A 109 -5.06 2.79 -14.27
N ARG A 110 -5.05 2.07 -15.41
CA ARG A 110 -5.04 0.61 -15.42
C ARG A 110 -3.64 0.03 -15.23
N LEU A 111 -2.61 0.72 -15.71
CA LEU A 111 -1.21 0.33 -15.51
C LEU A 111 -0.78 0.51 -14.05
N THR A 112 -1.28 1.53 -13.37
CA THR A 112 -0.90 1.85 -11.98
C THR A 112 -1.89 1.31 -10.94
N LEU A 113 -2.82 0.43 -11.34
CA LEU A 113 -3.98 0.09 -10.52
C LEU A 113 -3.60 -0.60 -9.20
N ASP A 114 -2.65 -1.51 -9.23
CA ASP A 114 -2.14 -2.23 -8.07
C ASP A 114 -1.58 -1.28 -7.02
N GLU A 115 -0.66 -0.41 -7.43
CA GLU A 115 -0.07 0.63 -6.59
C GLU A 115 -1.12 1.61 -6.04
N ASN A 116 -2.06 2.03 -6.89
CA ASN A 116 -3.13 2.93 -6.48
C ASN A 116 -4.04 2.31 -5.41
N LEU A 117 -4.36 1.01 -5.53
CA LEU A 117 -5.13 0.28 -4.53
C LEU A 117 -4.34 0.13 -3.22
N ALA A 118 -3.05 -0.19 -3.31
CA ALA A 118 -2.15 -0.33 -2.17
C ALA A 118 -1.97 0.99 -1.41
N ASP A 119 -1.77 2.11 -2.11
CA ASP A 119 -1.65 3.45 -1.51
C ASP A 119 -2.90 3.84 -0.71
N ASN A 120 -4.07 3.73 -1.33
CA ASN A 120 -5.33 4.14 -0.72
C ASN A 120 -5.73 3.21 0.43
N GLY A 121 -5.54 1.90 0.24
CA GLY A 121 -5.75 0.91 1.30
C GLY A 121 -4.80 1.11 2.47
N GLY A 122 -3.52 1.31 2.18
CA GLY A 122 -2.45 1.46 3.16
C GLY A 122 -2.61 2.70 4.03
N LEU A 123 -2.88 3.85 3.42
CA LEU A 123 -3.15 5.07 4.17
C LEU A 123 -4.39 4.94 5.05
N LYS A 124 -5.47 4.33 4.53
CA LYS A 124 -6.70 4.09 5.31
C LYS A 124 -6.45 3.15 6.50
N MET A 125 -5.71 2.07 6.29
CA MET A 125 -5.34 1.13 7.36
C MET A 125 -4.48 1.80 8.42
N SER A 126 -3.46 2.55 8.01
CA SER A 126 -2.58 3.27 8.93
C SER A 126 -3.35 4.31 9.75
N PHE A 127 -4.21 5.10 9.11
CA PHE A 127 -5.03 6.08 9.80
C PHE A 127 -5.98 5.43 10.80
N SER A 128 -6.58 4.29 10.46
CA SER A 128 -7.43 3.52 11.37
C SER A 128 -6.64 2.97 12.58
N ALA A 129 -5.39 2.57 12.36
CA ALA A 129 -4.49 2.11 13.42
C ALA A 129 -4.08 3.26 14.35
N TRP A 130 -3.73 4.43 13.80
CA TRP A 130 -3.48 5.65 14.57
C TRP A 130 -4.70 6.07 15.40
N GLN A 131 -5.89 6.06 14.80
CA GLN A 131 -7.13 6.35 15.52
C GLN A 131 -7.43 5.36 16.65
N SER A 132 -6.99 4.10 16.51
CA SER A 132 -7.14 3.09 17.55
C SER A 132 -6.13 3.33 18.68
N LEU A 133 -4.89 3.70 18.35
CA LEU A 133 -3.85 4.07 19.32
C LEU A 133 -4.34 5.22 20.21
N ILE A 134 -4.74 6.36 19.64
CA ILE A 134 -5.18 7.54 20.41
C ILE A 134 -6.41 7.27 21.28
N LYS A 135 -7.27 6.32 20.89
CA LYS A 135 -8.42 5.91 21.71
C LYS A 135 -7.99 5.04 22.88
N SER A 136 -6.99 4.19 22.66
CA SER A 136 -6.46 3.25 23.66
C SER A 136 -5.45 3.88 24.61
N ASP A 137 -4.87 5.02 24.22
CA ASP A 137 -3.90 5.79 24.98
C ASP A 137 -4.12 7.31 24.78
N PRO A 138 -5.19 7.87 25.39
CA PRO A 138 -5.55 9.28 25.20
C PRO A 138 -4.49 10.26 25.74
N ASP A 139 -3.69 9.80 26.71
CA ASP A 139 -2.69 10.60 27.42
C ASP A 139 -1.27 10.44 26.85
N GLY A 140 -1.07 9.57 25.85
CA GLY A 140 0.22 9.35 25.18
C GLY A 140 1.30 8.76 26.09
N GLN A 141 0.92 7.81 26.95
CA GLN A 141 1.83 7.18 27.92
C GLN A 141 2.52 5.92 27.38
N LYS A 142 2.11 5.42 26.22
CA LYS A 142 2.75 4.30 25.51
C LYS A 142 3.75 4.75 24.46
#